data_AF-A0AA35W893-F1
#
_entry.id   AF-A0AA35W893-F1
#
_cell.length_a   1.000
_cell.length_b   1.000
_cell.length_c   1.000
_cell.angle_alpha   90.00
_cell.angle_beta   90.00
_cell.angle_gamma   90.00
#
_symmetry.space_group_name_H-M   'P 1'
#
loop_
_entity.id
_entity.type
_entity.pdbx_description
1 polymer ?
#
loop_
_entity_poly.entity_id
_entity_poly.type
_entity_poly.pdbx_seq_one_letter_code
_entity_poly.pdbx_strand_id
1 'polypeptide(L)'
;MPGQEAYVTLVTNDNYALGALALGRSLRDTLTTRRLSLLITDEVSYPMRERLGVLWDELTVVDLLDSGDEDRLALLTRPELGVTFSKLHAWKLTQYSKCVFLDADTLVLENVDELFDREELSAAPDIGWPDCFNSGVFVFEPSVDTYTNLLEMAKQTGSFDGGFK
;
A
#
# COMPACT_ATOMS: atom_id res chain seq x y z
N MET A 1 15.21 17.71 -8.36
CA MET A 1 13.95 17.61 -9.12
C MET A 1 12.91 17.11 -8.13
N PRO A 2 11.67 17.63 -8.10
CA PRO A 2 10.65 17.02 -7.26
C PRO A 2 10.55 15.54 -7.64
N GLY A 3 10.45 14.67 -6.64
CA GLY A 3 10.29 13.23 -6.86
C GLY A 3 9.01 12.96 -7.65
N GLN A 4 8.92 11.78 -8.26
CA GLN A 4 7.66 11.39 -8.90
C GLN A 4 6.59 11.15 -7.83
N GLU A 5 5.32 11.29 -8.21
CA GLU A 5 4.16 11.00 -7.36
C GLU A 5 3.43 9.76 -7.88
N ALA A 6 2.93 8.92 -6.97
CA ALA A 6 2.28 7.66 -7.35
C ALA A 6 1.04 7.32 -6.53
N TYR A 7 0.07 6.69 -7.18
CA TYR A 7 -0.89 5.83 -6.48
C TYR A 7 -0.23 4.49 -6.20
N VAL A 8 -0.43 3.98 -4.98
CA VAL A 8 0.13 2.73 -4.51
C VAL A 8 -1.00 1.80 -4.07
N THR A 9 -0.94 0.53 -4.44
CA THR A 9 -1.78 -0.51 -3.85
C THR A 9 -0.96 -1.77 -3.57
N LEU A 10 -1.55 -2.72 -2.86
CA LEU A 10 -0.92 -3.99 -2.48
C LEU A 10 -1.85 -5.14 -2.83
N VAL A 11 -1.30 -6.18 -3.47
CA VAL A 11 -1.99 -7.46 -3.67
C VAL A 11 -1.11 -8.62 -3.25
N THR A 12 -1.68 -9.50 -2.43
CA THR A 12 -0.94 -10.62 -1.83
C THR A 12 -1.22 -11.97 -2.49
N ASN A 13 -2.17 -12.04 -3.42
CA ASN A 13 -2.50 -13.23 -4.21
C ASN A 13 -3.40 -12.87 -5.40
N ASP A 14 -3.66 -13.86 -6.27
CA ASP A 14 -4.45 -13.69 -7.49
C ASP A 14 -5.91 -13.24 -7.26
N ASN A 15 -6.53 -13.54 -6.11
CA ASN A 15 -7.90 -13.11 -5.84
C ASN A 15 -7.95 -11.60 -5.60
N TYR A 16 -7.01 -11.06 -4.82
CA TYR A 16 -6.89 -9.62 -4.60
C TYR A 16 -6.37 -8.88 -5.84
N ALA A 17 -5.61 -9.56 -6.71
CA ALA A 17 -5.16 -8.99 -7.99
C ALA A 17 -6.31 -8.54 -8.90
N LEU A 18 -7.49 -9.18 -8.81
CA LEU A 18 -8.68 -8.74 -9.55
C LEU A 18 -9.12 -7.33 -9.12
N GLY A 19 -9.02 -7.03 -7.83
CA GLY A 19 -9.28 -5.69 -7.28
C GLY A 19 -8.31 -4.65 -7.84
N ALA A 20 -7.00 -4.95 -7.82
CA ALA A 20 -6.00 -4.06 -8.40
C ALA A 20 -6.14 -3.86 -9.92
N LEU A 21 -6.68 -4.83 -10.67
CA LEU A 21 -7.05 -4.62 -12.07
C LEU A 21 -8.20 -3.60 -12.21
N ALA A 22 -9.25 -3.74 -11.40
CA ALA A 22 -10.38 -2.81 -11.40
C ALA A 22 -9.95 -1.40 -10.97
N LEU A 23 -9.21 -1.30 -9.87
CA LEU A 23 -8.66 -0.05 -9.35
C LEU A 23 -7.73 0.62 -10.37
N GLY A 24 -6.72 -0.10 -10.85
CA GLY A 24 -5.77 0.43 -11.83
C GLY A 24 -6.46 0.89 -13.11
N ARG A 25 -7.48 0.16 -13.59
CA ARG A 25 -8.28 0.58 -14.73
C ARG A 25 -9.05 1.87 -14.43
N SER A 26 -9.70 1.95 -13.27
CA SER A 26 -10.49 3.12 -12.88
C SER A 26 -9.66 4.40 -12.83
N LEU A 27 -8.44 4.34 -12.24
CA LEU A 27 -7.49 5.45 -12.22
C LEU A 27 -7.09 5.92 -13.62
N ARG A 28 -6.86 4.98 -14.54
CA ARG A 28 -6.54 5.29 -15.95
C ARG A 28 -7.73 5.92 -16.68
N ASP A 29 -8.93 5.39 -16.46
CA ASP A 29 -10.17 5.89 -17.08
C ASP A 29 -10.55 7.28 -16.58
N THR A 30 -10.23 7.60 -15.32
CA THR A 30 -10.35 8.95 -14.74
C THR A 30 -9.16 9.84 -15.05
N LEU A 31 -8.26 9.42 -15.96
CA LEU A 31 -7.18 10.22 -16.52
C LEU A 31 -6.18 10.75 -15.47
N THR A 32 -5.82 9.93 -14.47
CA THR A 32 -4.75 10.34 -13.54
C THR A 32 -3.46 10.67 -14.29
N THR A 33 -2.78 11.71 -13.81
CA THR A 33 -1.47 12.13 -14.30
C THR A 33 -0.32 11.48 -13.53
N ARG A 34 -0.63 10.70 -12.48
CA ARG A 34 0.34 10.12 -11.55
C ARG A 34 0.72 8.70 -11.96
N ARG A 35 1.85 8.25 -11.44
CA ARG A 35 2.34 6.88 -11.66
C ARG A 35 1.46 5.89 -10.90
N LEU A 36 1.32 4.68 -11.42
CA LEU A 36 0.66 3.58 -10.74
C LEU A 36 1.71 2.55 -10.30
N SER A 37 1.95 2.41 -9.00
CA SER A 37 2.90 1.45 -8.43
C SER A 37 2.16 0.35 -7.66
N LEU A 38 2.44 -0.91 -7.99
CA LEU A 38 1.78 -2.07 -7.39
C LEU A 38 2.78 -2.88 -6.57
N LEU A 39 2.52 -3.01 -5.27
CA LEU A 39 3.21 -3.98 -4.42
C LEU A 39 2.56 -5.36 -4.63
N ILE A 40 3.39 -6.38 -4.89
CA ILE A 40 2.95 -7.76 -5.05
C ILE A 40 3.76 -8.71 -4.17
N THR A 41 3.17 -9.80 -3.71
CA THR A 41 3.92 -10.91 -3.10
C THR A 41 4.27 -11.96 -4.15
N ASP A 42 5.08 -12.95 -3.75
CA ASP A 42 5.41 -14.06 -4.64
C ASP A 42 4.24 -15.00 -4.96
N GLU A 43 3.17 -14.95 -4.17
CA GLU A 43 1.96 -15.74 -4.41
C GLU A 43 1.14 -15.25 -5.62
N VAL A 44 1.40 -14.04 -6.13
CA VAL A 44 0.77 -13.54 -7.35
C VAL A 44 1.40 -14.27 -8.55
N SER A 45 0.57 -15.00 -9.30
CA SER A 45 1.02 -15.85 -10.39
C SER A 45 1.61 -15.04 -11.53
N TYR A 46 2.59 -15.61 -12.24
CA TYR A 46 3.21 -14.96 -13.40
C TYR A 46 2.19 -14.46 -14.46
N PRO A 47 1.18 -15.26 -14.87
CA PRO A 47 0.16 -14.77 -15.80
C PRO A 47 -0.66 -13.59 -15.24
N MET A 48 -0.83 -13.51 -13.92
CA MET A 48 -1.49 -12.37 -13.30
C MET A 48 -0.59 -11.13 -13.29
N ARG A 49 0.70 -11.28 -13.00
CA ARG A 49 1.69 -10.19 -13.08
C ARG A 49 1.74 -9.58 -14.49
N GLU A 50 1.69 -10.41 -15.54
CA GLU A 50 1.63 -9.92 -16.93
C GLU A 50 0.40 -9.05 -17.18
N ARG A 51 -0.77 -9.46 -16.68
CA ARG A 51 -2.02 -8.68 -16.81
C ARG A 51 -1.95 -7.36 -16.04
N LEU A 52 -1.42 -7.39 -14.83
CA LEU A 52 -1.24 -6.20 -14.00
C LEU A 52 -0.27 -5.20 -14.67
N GLY A 53 0.82 -5.69 -15.27
CA GLY A 53 1.81 -4.87 -15.98
C GLY A 53 1.31 -4.14 -17.21
N VAL A 54 0.10 -4.43 -17.69
CA VAL A 54 -0.56 -3.65 -18.75
C VAL A 54 -1.13 -2.33 -18.21
N LEU A 55 -1.53 -2.30 -16.93
CA LEU A 55 -2.19 -1.14 -16.30
C LEU A 55 -1.24 -0.39 -15.36
N TRP A 56 -0.45 -1.13 -14.59
CA TRP A 56 0.44 -0.61 -13.56
C TRP A 56 1.81 -0.30 -14.15
N ASP A 57 2.35 0.87 -13.81
CA ASP A 57 3.62 1.34 -14.36
C ASP A 57 4.84 0.66 -13.74
N GLU A 58 4.68 0.15 -12.52
CA GLU A 58 5.72 -0.51 -11.74
C GLU A 58 5.09 -1.62 -10.91
N LEU A 59 5.72 -2.80 -10.93
CA LEU A 59 5.36 -3.94 -10.08
C LEU A 59 6.55 -4.24 -9.18
N THR A 60 6.40 -4.02 -7.88
CA THR A 60 7.44 -4.24 -6.88
C THR A 60 7.10 -5.48 -6.09
N VAL A 61 7.94 -6.52 -6.22
CA VAL A 61 7.81 -7.71 -5.37
C VAL A 61 8.27 -7.35 -3.96
N VAL A 62 7.37 -7.52 -3.00
CA VAL A 62 7.67 -7.40 -1.57
C VAL A 62 7.72 -8.79 -0.98
N ASP A 63 8.88 -9.17 -0.48
CA ASP A 63 9.00 -10.37 0.32
C ASP A 63 8.51 -10.06 1.74
N LEU A 64 7.40 -10.69 2.12
CA LEU A 64 6.81 -10.56 3.45
C LEU A 64 7.68 -11.19 4.54
N LEU A 65 8.70 -11.95 4.16
CA LEU A 65 9.58 -12.73 5.04
C LEU A 65 11.03 -12.21 5.06
N ASP A 66 11.41 -11.25 4.19
CA ASP A 66 12.79 -10.74 4.06
C ASP A 66 13.05 -9.42 4.84
N SER A 67 12.17 -9.07 5.77
CA SER A 67 12.58 -8.25 6.91
C SER A 67 13.54 -9.14 7.73
N GLY A 68 14.81 -8.75 7.90
CA GLY A 68 15.92 -9.61 8.37
C GLY A 68 15.64 -10.50 9.61
N ASP A 69 16.56 -11.41 9.92
CA ASP A 69 16.33 -12.56 10.84
C ASP A 69 15.57 -12.28 12.17
N GLU A 70 15.68 -11.08 12.77
CA GLU A 70 14.92 -10.68 13.97
C GLU A 70 13.45 -10.32 13.67
N ASP A 71 13.18 -9.66 12.54
CA ASP A 71 11.84 -9.27 12.11
C ASP A 71 11.04 -10.50 11.68
N ARG A 72 11.73 -11.46 11.03
CA ARG A 72 11.19 -12.78 10.70
C ARG A 72 10.70 -13.52 11.94
N LEU A 73 11.46 -13.50 13.04
CA LEU A 73 11.09 -14.22 14.27
C LEU A 73 9.85 -13.61 14.96
N ALA A 74 9.72 -12.29 14.89
CA ALA A 74 8.55 -11.57 15.42
C ALA A 74 7.30 -11.77 14.55
N LEU A 75 7.43 -11.79 13.22
CA LEU A 75 6.32 -12.09 12.31
C LEU A 75 5.89 -13.58 12.40
N LEU A 76 6.83 -14.51 12.58
CA LEU A 76 6.53 -15.93 12.78
C LEU A 76 5.76 -16.22 14.06
N THR A 77 5.93 -15.39 15.10
CA THR A 77 5.15 -15.53 16.34
C THR A 77 3.75 -14.95 16.24
N ARG A 78 3.45 -14.16 15.19
CA ARG A 78 2.15 -13.52 14.93
C ARG A 78 1.81 -13.49 13.43
N PRO A 79 1.44 -14.64 12.83
CA PRO A 79 1.20 -14.75 11.39
C PRO A 79 0.08 -13.85 10.87
N GLU A 80 -0.85 -13.42 11.72
CA GLU A 80 -1.88 -12.41 11.40
C GLU A 80 -1.29 -11.04 11.00
N LEU A 81 -0.08 -10.73 11.47
CA LEU A 81 0.60 -9.47 11.20
C LEU A 81 1.27 -9.42 9.81
N GLY A 82 1.47 -10.57 9.17
CA GLY A 82 2.17 -10.66 7.89
C GLY A 82 1.49 -9.86 6.78
N VAL A 83 0.17 -10.05 6.60
CA VAL A 83 -0.62 -9.32 5.60
C VAL A 83 -0.83 -7.87 6.03
N THR A 84 -1.08 -7.64 7.32
CA THR A 84 -1.34 -6.31 7.89
C THR A 84 -0.15 -5.36 7.71
N PHE A 85 1.08 -5.82 7.93
CA PHE A 85 2.28 -4.99 7.78
C PHE A 85 2.94 -5.05 6.41
N SER A 86 2.47 -5.93 5.52
CA SER A 86 2.85 -5.87 4.10
C SER A 86 2.63 -4.46 3.52
N LYS A 87 1.57 -3.77 3.97
CA LYS A 87 1.26 -2.39 3.58
C LYS A 87 2.36 -1.39 3.96
N LEU A 88 3.11 -1.63 5.04
CA LEU A 88 4.21 -0.76 5.48
C LEU A 88 5.31 -0.65 4.42
N HIS A 89 5.51 -1.67 3.60
CA HIS A 89 6.51 -1.63 2.53
C HIS A 89 6.26 -0.49 1.54
N ALA A 90 5.06 0.10 1.49
CA ALA A 90 4.77 1.30 0.73
C ALA A 90 5.69 2.48 1.11
N TRP A 91 6.07 2.61 2.40
CA TRP A 91 7.02 3.65 2.85
C TRP A 91 8.46 3.42 2.36
N LYS A 92 8.80 2.22 1.86
CA LYS A 92 10.12 1.96 1.27
C LYS A 92 10.23 2.44 -0.19
N LEU A 93 9.14 2.90 -0.80
CA LEU A 93 9.12 3.38 -2.19
C LEU A 93 9.71 4.80 -2.33
N THR A 94 10.94 4.99 -1.87
CA THR A 94 11.64 6.30 -1.80
C THR A 94 12.03 6.88 -3.16
N GLN A 95 11.75 6.18 -4.26
CA GLN A 95 11.76 6.77 -5.60
C GLN A 95 10.64 7.81 -5.81
N TYR A 96 9.59 7.76 -4.99
CA TYR A 96 8.48 8.71 -4.99
C TYR A 96 8.63 9.72 -3.86
N SER A 97 8.26 10.98 -4.11
CA SER A 97 8.23 12.01 -3.06
C SER A 97 6.94 12.02 -2.26
N LYS A 98 5.84 11.54 -2.85
CA LYS A 98 4.53 11.45 -2.21
C LYS A 98 3.71 10.38 -2.89
N CYS A 99 2.93 9.67 -2.08
CA CYS A 99 2.08 8.60 -2.54
C CYS A 99 0.67 8.70 -1.95
N VAL A 100 -0.30 8.21 -2.70
CA VAL A 100 -1.66 7.93 -2.21
C VAL A 100 -1.84 6.43 -2.21
N PHE A 101 -1.98 5.85 -1.02
CA PHE A 101 -2.30 4.44 -0.89
C PHE A 101 -3.80 4.24 -1.09
N LEU A 102 -4.17 3.22 -1.85
CA LEU A 102 -5.54 2.78 -2.10
C LEU A 102 -5.59 1.26 -1.91
N ASP A 103 -6.46 0.75 -1.05
CA ASP A 103 -6.68 -0.69 -0.94
C ASP A 103 -7.21 -1.27 -2.26
N ALA A 104 -6.87 -2.52 -2.55
CA ALA A 104 -7.24 -3.17 -3.81
C ALA A 104 -8.75 -3.36 -3.97
N ASP A 105 -9.54 -3.21 -2.91
CA ASP A 105 -11.00 -3.24 -2.92
C ASP A 105 -11.66 -1.85 -3.05
N THR A 106 -10.86 -0.81 -3.33
CA THR A 106 -11.35 0.53 -3.67
C THR A 106 -11.62 0.69 -5.17
N LEU A 107 -12.44 1.68 -5.53
CA LEU A 107 -12.74 2.04 -6.91
C LEU A 107 -12.78 3.57 -7.06
N VAL A 108 -12.07 4.10 -8.05
CA VAL A 108 -12.00 5.53 -8.31
C VAL A 108 -13.06 5.91 -9.34
N LEU A 109 -13.97 6.81 -8.97
CA LEU A 109 -15.11 7.19 -9.81
C LEU A 109 -14.85 8.45 -10.65
N GLU A 110 -14.00 9.33 -10.14
CA GLU A 110 -13.60 10.59 -10.76
C GLU A 110 -12.10 10.82 -10.52
N ASN A 111 -11.49 11.76 -11.23
CA ASN A 111 -10.08 12.09 -10.99
C ASN A 111 -9.92 12.61 -9.54
N VAL A 112 -8.94 12.06 -8.82
CA VAL A 112 -8.66 12.41 -7.42
C VAL A 112 -7.19 12.82 -7.23
N ASP A 113 -6.57 13.38 -8.28
CA ASP A 113 -5.17 13.82 -8.24
C ASP A 113 -4.95 14.98 -7.24
N GLU A 114 -6.00 15.68 -6.80
CA GLU A 114 -5.94 16.69 -5.74
C GLU A 114 -5.57 16.11 -4.36
N LEU A 115 -5.62 14.79 -4.18
CA LEU A 115 -5.13 14.15 -2.95
C LEU A 115 -3.63 14.38 -2.73
N PHE A 116 -2.86 14.60 -3.80
CA PHE A 116 -1.42 14.89 -3.70
C PHE A 116 -1.11 16.29 -3.15
N ASP A 117 -2.11 17.18 -3.06
CA ASP A 117 -1.96 18.48 -2.40
C ASP A 117 -1.99 18.36 -0.86
N ARG A 118 -2.30 17.18 -0.32
CA ARG A 118 -2.36 16.91 1.13
C ARG A 118 -0.98 16.52 1.69
N GLU A 119 -0.81 16.70 2.99
CA GLU A 119 0.40 16.33 3.74
C GLU A 119 0.26 14.92 4.36
N GLU A 120 1.39 14.28 4.68
CA GLU A 120 1.40 13.08 5.52
C GLU A 120 1.05 13.46 6.99
N LEU A 121 0.18 12.74 7.70
CA LEU A 121 -0.73 11.68 7.28
C LEU A 121 -2.12 12.27 7.04
N SER A 122 -2.70 12.06 5.85
CA SER A 122 -4.07 12.47 5.54
C SER A 122 -4.92 11.27 5.16
N ALA A 123 -6.05 11.07 5.83
CA ALA A 123 -6.96 9.95 5.61
C ALA A 123 -8.41 10.33 5.95
N ALA A 124 -9.38 9.55 5.49
CA ALA A 124 -10.79 9.73 5.82
C ALA A 124 -11.13 9.10 7.20
N PRO A 125 -12.11 9.64 7.95
CA PRO A 125 -12.55 9.04 9.20
C PRO A 125 -13.18 7.65 8.98
N ASP A 126 -12.97 6.75 9.93
CA ASP A 126 -13.64 5.44 9.94
C ASP A 126 -15.11 5.59 10.35
N ILE A 127 -16.00 4.84 9.69
CA ILE A 127 -17.45 4.93 9.95
C ILE A 127 -17.85 4.40 11.33
N GLY A 128 -17.11 3.43 11.88
CA GLY A 128 -17.41 2.81 13.17
C GLY A 128 -16.93 3.66 14.33
N TRP A 129 -15.69 4.13 14.25
CA TRP A 129 -15.07 4.98 15.27
C TRP A 129 -14.42 6.21 14.61
N PRO A 130 -15.11 7.37 14.58
CA PRO A 130 -14.69 8.51 13.76
C PRO A 130 -13.42 9.21 14.25
N ASP A 131 -12.96 8.94 15.47
CA ASP A 131 -11.66 9.42 15.95
C ASP A 131 -10.48 8.58 15.41
N CYS A 132 -10.76 7.46 14.74
CA CYS A 132 -9.81 6.70 13.97
C CYS A 132 -10.01 6.99 12.49
N PHE A 133 -8.95 6.92 11.69
CA PHE A 133 -9.07 6.97 10.24
C PHE A 133 -9.29 5.57 9.66
N ASN A 134 -9.88 5.52 8.47
CA ASN A 134 -9.90 4.33 7.63
C ASN A 134 -8.59 4.25 6.84
N SER A 135 -7.91 3.12 6.90
CA SER A 135 -6.62 2.91 6.24
C SER A 135 -6.70 2.39 4.81
N GLY A 136 -7.91 2.34 4.24
CA GLY A 136 -8.13 1.97 2.85
C GLY A 136 -7.73 3.06 1.86
N VAL A 137 -7.69 4.33 2.30
CA VAL A 137 -7.22 5.47 1.50
C VAL A 137 -6.45 6.43 2.39
N PHE A 138 -5.18 6.67 2.08
CA PHE A 138 -4.37 7.66 2.80
C PHE A 138 -3.24 8.25 1.95
N VAL A 139 -2.83 9.47 2.29
CA VAL A 139 -1.70 10.19 1.69
C VAL A 139 -0.51 10.10 2.61
N PHE A 140 0.66 9.76 2.06
CA PHE A 140 1.89 9.56 2.80
C PHE A 140 3.13 9.95 1.99
N GLU A 141 4.26 10.12 2.68
CA GLU A 141 5.57 10.44 2.13
C GLU A 141 6.53 9.27 2.39
N PRO A 142 6.94 8.52 1.34
CA PRO A 142 7.84 7.38 1.52
C PRO A 142 9.14 7.76 2.24
N SER A 143 9.43 7.05 3.32
CA SER A 143 10.59 7.28 4.19
C SER A 143 11.00 5.97 4.86
N VAL A 144 12.27 5.59 4.71
CA VAL A 144 12.84 4.39 5.37
C VAL A 144 12.82 4.56 6.90
N ASP A 145 13.00 5.78 7.40
CA ASP A 145 12.95 6.08 8.83
C ASP A 145 11.52 5.88 9.35
N THR A 146 10.51 6.39 8.64
CA THR A 146 9.09 6.21 9.00
C THR A 146 8.71 4.72 8.96
N TYR A 147 9.13 3.99 7.91
CA TYR A 147 8.95 2.54 7.83
C TYR A 147 9.52 1.82 9.05
N THR A 148 10.77 2.13 9.43
CA THR A 148 11.46 1.49 10.56
C THR A 148 10.73 1.76 11.87
N ASN A 149 10.34 3.02 12.11
CA ASN A 149 9.58 3.41 13.30
C ASN A 149 8.21 2.72 13.38
N LEU A 150 7.48 2.63 12.26
CA LEU A 150 6.18 1.93 12.20
C LEU A 150 6.34 0.43 12.46
N LEU A 151 7.39 -0.18 11.90
CA LEU A 151 7.68 -1.60 12.12
C LEU A 151 8.10 -1.88 13.57
N GLU A 152 8.87 -1.01 14.20
CA GLU A 152 9.21 -1.11 15.62
C GLU A 152 7.97 -0.97 16.51
N MET A 153 7.11 0.00 16.24
CA MET A 153 5.84 0.17 16.94
C MET A 153 4.97 -1.07 16.80
N ALA A 154 4.82 -1.59 15.58
CA ALA A 154 4.10 -2.81 15.27
C ALA A 154 4.58 -4.02 16.11
N LYS A 155 5.89 -4.18 16.29
CA LYS A 155 6.46 -5.27 17.12
C LYS A 155 6.17 -5.07 18.61
N GLN A 156 6.21 -3.83 19.09
CA GLN A 156 6.05 -3.50 20.51
C GLN A 156 4.59 -3.57 20.95
N THR A 157 3.69 -2.93 20.20
CA THR A 157 2.28 -2.75 20.59
C THR A 157 1.31 -3.65 19.81
N GLY A 158 1.72 -4.16 18.65
CA GLY A 158 0.80 -4.83 17.72
C GLY A 158 -0.21 -3.84 17.12
N SER A 159 -1.33 -4.38 16.64
CA SER A 159 -2.51 -3.62 16.26
C SER A 159 -3.66 -3.91 17.22
N PHE A 160 -4.42 -2.88 17.59
CA PHE A 160 -5.56 -3.03 18.49
C PHE A 160 -6.77 -3.73 17.83
N ASP A 161 -6.91 -3.63 16.50
CA ASP A 161 -7.97 -4.29 15.72
C ASP A 161 -7.44 -5.43 14.82
N GLY A 162 -6.13 -5.69 14.87
CA GLY A 162 -5.45 -6.69 14.04
C GLY A 162 -5.19 -6.23 12.60
N GLY A 163 -5.68 -5.05 12.21
CA GLY A 163 -5.48 -4.41 10.92
C GLY A 163 -4.42 -3.31 10.95
N PHE A 164 -4.18 -2.68 9.81
CA PHE A 164 -3.27 -1.55 9.70
C PHE A 164 -4.03 -0.29 10.10
N LYS A 165 -3.85 0.18 11.35
CA LYS A 165 -4.38 1.43 11.88
C LYS A 165 -3.41 2.01 12.91
#